data_AF-A0A6P8IKB2-F1
#
_entry.id   AF-A0A6P8IKB2-F1
#
_cell.length_a   1.000
_cell.length_b   1.000
_cell.length_c   1.000
_cell.angle_alpha   90.00
_cell.angle_beta   90.00
_cell.angle_gamma   90.00
#
_symmetry.space_group_name_H-M   'P 1'
#
loop_
_entity.id
_entity.type
_entity.pdbx_description
1 polymer ?
#
loop_
_entity_poly.entity_id
_entity_poly.type
_entity_poly.pdbx_seq_one_letter_code
_entity_poly.pdbx_strand_id
1 'polypeptide(L)'
;EFFDAIEKATPIAIWIGLGSLCIEILRAFIGCIMERGLVTKVWSILQWFVFSFAALGIFAISLVPYTDIDYATQQKVWPLIKRLKHKTDYLELVHAYGLFRSMTGVGGRPEVIVEGSNSLEGPWKEYDFLYKPGILDKRLPVVAPHQPRLDWQMWFAALGSYNHNPWFVHMVYRLLQGHQDVLDLLDKNPFPNKPPLFIRAHLYKYHYTRLPKNTSNVFEAIHNAGLIKNWWTREYTGEYLPIVSLNEPSLVTWLNHFGYAKNDPWPEHPSGRLYHFIKYLRSLARTLDAVVFILVLFLSGVVIGCVLS
;
A
#
# COMPACT_ATOMS: atom_id res chain seq x y z
N GLU A 1 -4.07 -20.55 -14.21
CA GLU A 1 -4.97 -20.68 -13.05
C GLU A 1 -5.68 -19.38 -12.69
N PHE A 2 -5.00 -18.34 -12.20
CA PHE A 2 -5.67 -17.07 -11.83
C PHE A 2 -6.40 -16.41 -13.01
N PHE A 3 -5.70 -16.18 -14.13
CA PHE A 3 -6.31 -15.54 -15.30
C PHE A 3 -7.45 -16.38 -15.90
N ASP A 4 -7.31 -17.71 -15.94
CA ASP A 4 -8.38 -18.61 -16.41
C ASP A 4 -9.62 -18.58 -15.50
N ALA A 5 -9.41 -18.42 -14.18
CA ALA A 5 -10.51 -18.26 -13.23
C ALA A 5 -11.22 -16.91 -13.41
N ILE A 6 -10.47 -15.83 -13.62
CA ILE A 6 -11.01 -14.49 -13.90
C ILE A 6 -11.79 -14.48 -15.21
N GLU A 7 -11.28 -15.07 -16.29
CA GLU A 7 -11.95 -15.15 -17.58
C GLU A 7 -13.32 -15.85 -17.49
N LYS A 8 -13.44 -16.89 -16.64
CA LYS A 8 -14.70 -17.58 -16.39
C LYS A 8 -15.63 -16.80 -15.45
N ALA A 9 -15.08 -16.19 -14.40
CA ALA A 9 -15.87 -15.55 -13.35
C ALA A 9 -16.44 -14.20 -13.78
N THR A 10 -15.68 -13.39 -14.53
CA THR A 10 -16.07 -12.02 -14.91
C THR A 10 -17.40 -11.99 -15.68
N PRO A 11 -17.64 -12.79 -16.73
CA PRO A 11 -18.93 -12.82 -17.42
C PRO A 11 -20.09 -13.25 -16.51
N ILE A 12 -19.87 -14.25 -15.65
CA ILE A 12 -20.89 -14.76 -14.73
C ILE A 12 -21.31 -13.65 -13.76
N ALA A 13 -20.34 -12.94 -13.18
CA ALA A 13 -20.60 -11.84 -12.27
C ALA A 13 -21.37 -10.68 -12.93
N ILE A 14 -21.08 -10.37 -14.21
CA ILE A 14 -21.85 -9.39 -15.00
C ILE A 14 -23.32 -9.83 -15.10
N TRP A 15 -23.57 -11.09 -15.43
CA TRP A 15 -24.94 -11.62 -15.54
C TRP A 15 -25.67 -11.65 -14.21
N ILE A 16 -24.98 -12.00 -13.11
CA ILE A 16 -25.55 -11.93 -11.76
C ILE A 16 -25.92 -10.47 -11.42
N GLY A 17 -25.02 -9.52 -11.68
CA GLY A 17 -25.27 -8.10 -11.45
C GLY A 17 -26.45 -7.56 -12.26
N LEU A 18 -26.51 -7.92 -13.55
CA LEU A 18 -27.63 -7.53 -14.42
C LEU A 18 -28.95 -8.15 -13.96
N GLY A 19 -28.94 -9.44 -13.60
CA GLY A 19 -30.11 -10.14 -13.07
C GLY A 19 -30.62 -9.48 -11.78
N SER A 20 -29.72 -9.15 -10.86
CA SER A 20 -30.06 -8.44 -9.62
C SER A 20 -30.65 -7.07 -9.89
N LEU A 21 -30.06 -6.29 -10.81
CA LEU A 21 -30.56 -4.97 -11.19
C LEU A 21 -31.96 -5.06 -11.81
N CYS A 22 -32.19 -6.02 -12.70
CA CYS A 22 -33.50 -6.27 -13.31
C CYS A 22 -34.56 -6.62 -12.25
N ILE A 23 -34.21 -7.44 -11.26
CA ILE A 23 -35.13 -7.79 -10.16
C ILE A 23 -35.52 -6.55 -9.36
N GLU A 24 -34.57 -5.68 -9.01
CA GLU A 24 -34.85 -4.46 -8.26
C GLU A 24 -35.69 -3.46 -9.06
N ILE A 25 -35.40 -3.29 -10.36
CA ILE A 25 -36.22 -2.46 -11.25
C ILE A 25 -37.66 -2.99 -11.34
N LEU A 26 -37.85 -4.31 -11.47
CA LEU A 26 -39.17 -4.93 -11.52
C LEU A 26 -39.92 -4.81 -10.19
N ARG A 27 -39.25 -5.03 -9.06
CA ARG A 27 -39.83 -4.84 -7.72
C ARG A 27 -40.29 -3.40 -7.52
N ALA A 28 -39.45 -2.42 -7.88
CA ALA A 28 -39.80 -1.00 -7.80
C ALA A 28 -41.00 -0.67 -8.71
N PHE A 29 -41.07 -1.25 -9.91
CA PHE A 29 -42.20 -1.06 -10.83
C PHE A 29 -43.51 -1.61 -10.25
N ILE A 30 -43.49 -2.82 -9.69
CA ILE A 30 -44.66 -3.41 -9.03
C ILE A 30 -45.14 -2.50 -7.89
N GLY A 31 -44.21 -1.98 -7.07
CA GLY A 31 -44.52 -1.01 -6.03
C GLY A 31 -45.23 0.24 -6.58
N CYS A 32 -44.74 0.79 -7.69
CA CYS A 32 -45.36 1.95 -8.34
C CYS A 32 -46.79 1.67 -8.81
N ILE A 33 -47.07 0.48 -9.34
CA ILE A 33 -48.43 0.10 -9.80
C ILE A 33 -49.39 -0.09 -8.62
N MET A 34 -48.89 -0.55 -7.48
CA MET A 34 -49.67 -0.79 -6.26
C MET A 34 -50.04 0.49 -5.50
N GLU A 35 -49.45 1.65 -5.86
CA GLU A 35 -49.76 2.93 -5.25
C GLU A 35 -51.25 3.32 -5.37
N ARG A 36 -51.77 3.94 -4.30
CA ARG A 36 -53.15 4.44 -4.24
C ARG A 36 -53.20 5.88 -4.76
N GLY A 37 -54.15 6.15 -5.64
CA GLY A 37 -54.32 7.46 -6.27
C GLY A 37 -53.66 7.55 -7.66
N LEU A 38 -54.31 8.24 -8.59
CA LEU A 38 -53.83 8.35 -9.97
C LEU A 38 -52.59 9.25 -10.07
N VAL A 39 -52.59 10.39 -9.38
CA VAL A 39 -51.51 11.38 -9.44
C VAL A 39 -50.22 10.83 -8.86
N THR A 40 -50.29 10.23 -7.67
CA THR A 40 -49.17 9.57 -7.00
C THR A 40 -48.61 8.43 -7.85
N LYS A 41 -49.47 7.59 -8.43
CA LYS A 41 -49.05 6.52 -9.34
C LYS A 41 -48.30 7.04 -10.56
N VAL A 42 -48.84 8.06 -11.25
CA VAL A 42 -48.18 8.67 -12.41
C VAL A 42 -46.83 9.25 -12.01
N TRP A 43 -46.75 9.94 -10.87
CA TRP A 43 -45.51 10.50 -10.35
C TRP A 43 -44.47 9.44 -10.00
N SER A 44 -44.86 8.37 -9.29
CA SER A 44 -43.98 7.25 -8.95
C SER A 44 -43.47 6.52 -10.19
N ILE A 45 -44.31 6.30 -11.21
CA ILE A 45 -43.89 5.70 -12.48
C ILE A 45 -42.87 6.59 -13.20
N LEU A 46 -43.06 7.91 -13.20
CA LEU A 46 -42.10 8.85 -13.79
C LEU A 46 -40.76 8.81 -13.06
N GLN A 47 -40.77 8.82 -11.72
CA GLN A 47 -39.55 8.67 -10.91
C GLN A 47 -38.85 7.34 -11.18
N TRP A 48 -39.61 6.23 -11.16
CA TRP A 48 -39.10 4.90 -11.46
C TRP A 48 -38.42 4.86 -12.82
N PHE A 49 -39.02 5.47 -13.85
CA PHE A 49 -38.44 5.51 -15.18
C PHE A 49 -37.09 6.24 -15.20
N VAL A 50 -37.01 7.42 -14.58
CA VAL A 50 -35.78 8.22 -14.49
C VAL A 50 -34.67 7.47 -13.75
N PHE A 51 -34.96 6.92 -12.57
CA PHE A 51 -33.97 6.22 -11.75
C PHE A 51 -33.56 4.88 -12.37
N SER A 52 -34.48 4.14 -12.99
CA SER A 52 -34.15 2.89 -13.69
C SER A 52 -33.25 3.15 -14.90
N PHE A 53 -33.54 4.21 -15.66
CA PHE A 53 -32.68 4.62 -16.78
C PHE A 53 -31.29 5.05 -16.30
N ALA A 54 -31.20 5.83 -15.23
CA ALA A 54 -29.93 6.23 -14.63
C ALA A 54 -29.14 5.01 -14.10
N ALA A 55 -29.80 4.09 -13.39
CA ALA A 55 -29.18 2.89 -12.85
C ALA A 55 -28.66 1.95 -13.95
N LEU A 56 -29.44 1.73 -15.02
CA LEU A 56 -28.98 0.99 -16.19
C LEU A 56 -27.82 1.68 -16.89
N GLY A 57 -27.86 3.02 -17.00
CA GLY A 57 -26.78 3.82 -17.54
C GLY A 57 -25.48 3.67 -16.76
N ILE A 58 -25.53 3.84 -15.44
CA ILE A 58 -24.39 3.67 -14.52
C ILE A 58 -23.87 2.24 -14.59
N PHE A 59 -24.76 1.25 -14.53
CA PHE A 59 -24.38 -0.17 -14.66
C PHE A 59 -23.66 -0.42 -15.98
N ALA A 60 -24.20 0.06 -17.10
CA ALA A 60 -23.57 -0.09 -18.41
C ALA A 60 -22.16 0.55 -18.44
N ILE A 61 -22.01 1.81 -18.06
CA ILE A 61 -20.68 2.47 -18.10
C ILE A 61 -19.70 1.84 -17.09
N SER A 62 -20.18 1.24 -16.00
CA SER A 62 -19.36 0.52 -15.02
C SER A 62 -18.74 -0.77 -15.58
N LEU A 63 -19.35 -1.38 -16.60
CA LEU A 63 -18.80 -2.58 -17.26
C LEU A 63 -17.41 -2.33 -17.87
N VAL A 64 -17.14 -1.11 -18.32
CA VAL A 64 -15.84 -0.76 -18.92
C VAL A 64 -14.71 -0.93 -17.90
N PRO A 65 -14.67 -0.17 -16.78
CA PRO A 65 -13.63 -0.37 -15.76
C PRO A 65 -13.69 -1.75 -15.10
N TYR A 66 -14.88 -2.34 -14.94
CA TYR A 66 -15.00 -3.67 -14.33
C TYR A 66 -14.31 -4.76 -15.16
N THR A 67 -14.40 -4.68 -16.49
CA THR A 67 -13.82 -5.67 -17.40
C THR A 67 -12.34 -5.45 -17.68
N ASP A 68 -11.71 -4.38 -17.19
CA ASP A 68 -10.26 -4.16 -17.32
C ASP A 68 -9.42 -5.31 -16.72
N ILE A 69 -9.99 -6.09 -15.80
CA ILE A 69 -9.34 -7.27 -15.20
C ILE A 69 -9.23 -8.46 -16.17
N ASP A 70 -10.10 -8.53 -17.19
CA ASP A 70 -10.13 -9.58 -18.20
C ASP A 70 -10.19 -9.00 -19.61
N TYR A 71 -9.08 -9.09 -20.31
CA TYR A 71 -8.95 -8.56 -21.67
C TYR A 71 -9.95 -9.20 -22.65
N ALA A 72 -10.24 -10.50 -22.51
CA ALA A 72 -11.16 -11.20 -23.41
C ALA A 72 -12.60 -10.68 -23.28
N THR A 73 -13.09 -10.47 -22.06
CA THR A 73 -14.41 -9.89 -21.81
C THR A 73 -14.44 -8.41 -22.13
N GLN A 74 -13.38 -7.65 -21.83
CA GLN A 74 -13.28 -6.23 -22.16
C GLN A 74 -13.47 -5.97 -23.67
N GLN A 75 -12.94 -6.83 -24.53
CA GLN A 75 -13.14 -6.74 -25.98
C GLN A 75 -14.60 -6.96 -26.40
N LYS A 76 -15.34 -7.81 -25.68
CA LYS A 76 -16.74 -8.12 -25.95
C LYS A 76 -17.71 -7.03 -25.50
N VAL A 77 -17.28 -6.09 -24.64
CA VAL A 77 -18.12 -4.95 -24.22
C VAL A 77 -18.50 -4.11 -25.44
N TRP A 78 -19.80 -3.84 -25.58
CA TRP A 78 -20.36 -3.14 -26.73
C TRP A 78 -19.69 -1.76 -26.94
N PRO A 79 -19.23 -1.41 -28.16
CA PRO A 79 -18.49 -0.16 -28.38
C PRO A 79 -19.25 1.11 -28.01
N LEU A 80 -20.60 1.07 -28.05
CA LEU A 80 -21.43 2.18 -27.60
C LEU A 80 -21.22 2.48 -26.12
N ILE A 81 -21.13 1.44 -25.28
CA ILE A 81 -20.90 1.55 -23.84
C ILE A 81 -19.53 2.17 -23.57
N LYS A 82 -18.48 1.73 -24.29
CA LYS A 82 -17.13 2.32 -24.21
C LYS A 82 -17.14 3.81 -24.55
N ARG A 83 -17.87 4.19 -25.62
CA ARG A 83 -18.01 5.59 -26.04
C ARG A 83 -18.78 6.42 -25.01
N LEU A 84 -19.84 5.86 -24.43
CA LEU A 84 -20.63 6.52 -23.38
C LEU A 84 -19.77 6.75 -22.14
N LYS A 85 -19.07 5.72 -21.65
CA LYS A 85 -18.11 5.84 -20.55
C LYS A 85 -17.14 6.98 -20.82
N HIS A 86 -16.47 6.96 -21.98
CA HIS A 86 -15.50 7.97 -22.35
C HIS A 86 -16.08 9.40 -22.36
N LYS A 87 -17.29 9.58 -22.91
CA LYS A 87 -17.98 10.88 -22.89
C LYS A 87 -18.36 11.33 -21.48
N THR A 88 -18.55 10.40 -20.55
CA THR A 88 -18.90 10.68 -19.14
C THR A 88 -17.70 10.65 -18.19
N ASP A 89 -16.46 10.45 -18.68
CA ASP A 89 -15.27 10.34 -17.82
C ASP A 89 -15.08 11.56 -16.93
N TYR A 90 -15.37 12.77 -17.44
CA TYR A 90 -15.25 14.02 -16.68
C TYR A 90 -16.18 14.12 -15.45
N LEU A 91 -17.23 13.30 -15.40
CA LEU A 91 -18.16 13.27 -14.27
C LEU A 91 -17.69 12.35 -13.14
N GLU A 92 -16.66 11.52 -13.39
CA GLU A 92 -16.07 10.65 -12.38
C GLU A 92 -17.12 9.72 -11.70
N LEU A 93 -18.12 9.26 -12.48
CA LEU A 93 -19.23 8.42 -11.99
C LEU A 93 -18.82 6.97 -11.71
N VAL A 94 -17.82 6.48 -12.44
CA VAL A 94 -17.34 5.09 -12.38
C VAL A 94 -15.85 5.03 -12.64
N HIS A 95 -15.14 4.31 -11.79
CA HIS A 95 -13.70 4.05 -11.91
C HIS A 95 -13.43 2.59 -11.74
N ALA A 96 -12.32 2.14 -12.33
CA ALA A 96 -11.81 0.84 -11.92
C ALA A 96 -11.17 1.00 -10.54
N TYR A 97 -11.63 0.19 -9.60
CA TYR A 97 -11.06 0.14 -8.27
C TYR A 97 -9.94 -0.89 -8.28
N GLY A 98 -8.73 -0.45 -8.01
CA GLY A 98 -7.60 -1.32 -7.73
C GLY A 98 -6.64 -0.56 -6.85
N LEU A 99 -6.57 -0.93 -5.57
CA LEU A 99 -5.67 -0.32 -4.61
C LEU A 99 -4.23 -0.27 -5.16
N PHE A 100 -3.85 -1.31 -5.93
CA PHE A 100 -2.69 -1.36 -6.83
C PHE A 100 -3.03 -2.20 -8.07
N ARG A 101 -3.43 -1.57 -9.18
CA ARG A 101 -3.81 -2.27 -10.43
C ARG A 101 -2.69 -3.10 -11.07
N SER A 102 -1.43 -2.74 -10.78
CA SER A 102 -0.26 -3.55 -11.11
C SER A 102 0.62 -3.61 -9.87
N MET A 103 0.70 -4.78 -9.26
CA MET A 103 1.61 -5.01 -8.14
C MET A 103 3.03 -5.21 -8.70
N THR A 104 3.99 -4.48 -8.14
CA THR A 104 5.41 -4.71 -8.43
C THR A 104 5.86 -6.03 -7.77
N GLY A 105 6.73 -6.78 -8.41
CA GLY A 105 7.21 -8.07 -7.89
C GLY A 105 7.19 -9.20 -8.93
N VAL A 106 6.54 -9.00 -10.08
CA VAL A 106 6.70 -9.88 -11.24
C VAL A 106 8.17 -9.83 -11.67
N GLY A 107 8.86 -10.94 -11.50
CA GLY A 107 10.29 -11.04 -11.75
C GLY A 107 11.17 -10.48 -10.63
N GLY A 108 10.63 -10.26 -9.41
CA GLY A 108 11.38 -9.85 -8.21
C GLY A 108 10.96 -8.47 -7.69
N ARG A 109 11.00 -8.28 -6.35
CA ARG A 109 10.60 -7.05 -5.65
C ARG A 109 11.82 -6.13 -5.47
N PRO A 110 11.82 -4.91 -6.02
CA PRO A 110 12.91 -3.97 -5.81
C PRO A 110 12.92 -3.46 -4.36
N GLU A 111 14.09 -3.37 -3.75
CA GLU A 111 14.30 -2.94 -2.38
C GLU A 111 15.55 -2.06 -2.29
N VAL A 112 15.39 -0.89 -1.67
CA VAL A 112 16.51 -0.02 -1.32
C VAL A 112 17.09 -0.47 0.01
N ILE A 113 18.39 -0.74 0.02
CA ILE A 113 19.17 -1.14 1.19
C ILE A 113 20.09 0.02 1.55
N VAL A 114 19.92 0.54 2.78
CA VAL A 114 20.70 1.66 3.31
C VAL A 114 21.87 1.11 4.11
N GLU A 115 23.07 1.57 3.81
CA GLU A 115 24.30 1.10 4.44
C GLU A 115 25.07 2.26 5.05
N GLY A 116 25.56 2.10 6.28
CA GLY A 116 26.48 3.04 6.91
C GLY A 116 27.90 2.49 7.02
N SER A 117 28.89 3.37 7.11
CA SER A 117 30.29 3.02 7.39
C SER A 117 31.03 4.18 8.08
N ASN A 118 32.14 3.86 8.74
CA ASN A 118 33.09 4.82 9.30
C ASN A 118 34.34 5.01 8.41
N SER A 119 34.44 4.29 7.30
CA SER A 119 35.52 4.39 6.31
C SER A 119 34.94 4.15 4.92
N LEU A 120 35.55 4.77 3.89
CA LEU A 120 35.12 4.60 2.50
C LEU A 120 35.35 3.17 2.01
N GLU A 121 36.36 2.51 2.56
CA GLU A 121 36.76 1.14 2.27
C GLU A 121 35.84 0.09 2.95
N GLY A 122 35.07 0.51 3.96
CA GLY A 122 34.18 -0.35 4.74
C GLY A 122 34.76 -0.75 6.11
N PRO A 123 34.15 -1.72 6.81
CA PRO A 123 32.98 -2.50 6.39
C PRO A 123 31.69 -1.66 6.39
N TRP A 124 30.89 -1.85 5.35
CA TRP A 124 29.55 -1.28 5.22
C TRP A 124 28.54 -2.16 5.95
N LYS A 125 27.67 -1.55 6.76
CA LYS A 125 26.66 -2.24 7.56
C LYS A 125 25.27 -1.77 7.18
N GLU A 126 24.38 -2.72 6.90
CA GLU A 126 22.99 -2.47 6.54
C GLU A 126 22.16 -2.01 7.75
N TYR A 127 21.29 -1.02 7.53
CA TYR A 127 20.20 -0.68 8.44
C TYR A 127 19.01 -1.60 8.16
N ASP A 128 18.55 -2.29 9.21
CA ASP A 128 17.39 -3.18 9.11
C ASP A 128 16.09 -2.41 9.37
N PHE A 129 15.06 -2.76 8.62
CA PHE A 129 13.71 -2.20 8.76
C PHE A 129 12.76 -3.25 9.36
N LEU A 130 11.69 -2.78 10.00
CA LEU A 130 10.82 -3.64 10.82
C LEU A 130 9.98 -4.61 9.99
N TYR A 131 9.48 -4.17 8.83
CA TYR A 131 8.37 -4.82 8.12
C TYR A 131 8.59 -4.98 6.60
N LYS A 132 9.70 -4.48 6.02
CA LYS A 132 10.10 -4.76 4.63
C LYS A 132 11.18 -5.84 4.51
N PRO A 133 11.34 -6.47 3.33
CA PRO A 133 12.47 -7.37 3.08
C PRO A 133 13.82 -6.67 3.30
N GLY A 134 14.78 -7.38 3.87
CA GLY A 134 16.13 -6.90 4.13
C GLY A 134 17.05 -8.09 4.34
N ILE A 135 17.15 -8.54 5.59
CA ILE A 135 17.88 -9.76 5.95
C ILE A 135 17.31 -10.99 5.21
N LEU A 136 18.17 -11.84 4.66
CA LEU A 136 17.81 -12.94 3.78
C LEU A 136 17.13 -14.12 4.50
N ASP A 137 17.45 -14.35 5.77
CA ASP A 137 16.94 -15.45 6.60
C ASP A 137 15.69 -15.06 7.41
N LYS A 138 15.24 -13.80 7.32
CA LYS A 138 14.08 -13.31 8.06
C LYS A 138 12.80 -13.42 7.23
N ARG A 139 11.81 -14.16 7.75
CA ARG A 139 10.43 -14.13 7.23
C ARG A 139 9.76 -12.80 7.58
N LEU A 140 8.89 -12.31 6.70
CA LEU A 140 8.10 -11.12 6.99
C LEU A 140 6.95 -11.44 7.96
N PRO A 141 6.65 -10.55 8.91
CA PRO A 141 5.48 -10.69 9.78
C PRO A 141 4.19 -10.36 9.02
N VAL A 142 3.06 -10.87 9.54
CA VAL A 142 1.74 -10.38 9.14
C VAL A 142 1.47 -9.10 9.91
N VAL A 143 1.35 -7.98 9.19
CA VAL A 143 1.25 -6.65 9.82
C VAL A 143 -0.16 -6.13 9.93
N ALA A 144 -1.13 -6.70 9.22
CA ALA A 144 -2.52 -6.23 9.30
C ALA A 144 -3.06 -6.39 10.73
N PRO A 145 -3.75 -5.37 11.30
CA PRO A 145 -4.22 -4.12 10.69
C PRO A 145 -3.25 -2.93 10.79
N HIS A 146 -2.05 -3.10 11.34
CA HIS A 146 -1.03 -2.06 11.37
C HIS A 146 -0.52 -1.72 9.96
N GLN A 147 -0.29 -0.43 9.70
CA GLN A 147 0.19 0.08 8.42
C GLN A 147 1.61 0.67 8.61
N PRO A 148 2.67 -0.11 8.33
CA PRO A 148 4.05 0.33 8.57
C PRO A 148 4.45 1.41 7.56
N ARG A 149 4.30 2.68 7.97
CA ARG A 149 4.39 3.83 7.06
C ARG A 149 5.77 4.00 6.44
N LEU A 150 6.85 3.83 7.21
CA LEU A 150 8.21 3.99 6.68
C LEU A 150 8.56 2.88 5.69
N ASP A 151 8.38 1.61 6.07
CA ASP A 151 8.61 0.44 5.22
C ASP A 151 7.81 0.49 3.91
N TRP A 152 6.58 0.99 4.00
CA TRP A 152 5.72 1.22 2.85
C TRP A 152 6.25 2.33 1.93
N GLN A 153 6.72 3.44 2.49
CA GLN A 153 7.36 4.51 1.72
C GLN A 153 8.67 4.03 1.06
N MET A 154 9.45 3.20 1.73
CA MET A 154 10.66 2.58 1.17
C MET A 154 10.36 1.72 -0.07
N TRP A 155 9.22 1.00 -0.07
CA TRP A 155 8.77 0.26 -1.25
C TRP A 155 8.53 1.19 -2.45
N PHE A 156 7.85 2.34 -2.25
CA PHE A 156 7.68 3.33 -3.32
C PHE A 156 9.01 3.95 -3.77
N ALA A 157 9.91 4.25 -2.83
CA ALA A 157 11.21 4.81 -3.14
C ALA A 157 12.00 3.90 -4.08
N ALA A 158 11.92 2.58 -3.88
CA ALA A 158 12.58 1.57 -4.72
C ALA A 158 12.05 1.48 -6.16
N LEU A 159 10.87 2.05 -6.45
CA LEU A 159 10.29 2.07 -7.81
C LEU A 159 10.79 3.25 -8.66
N GLY A 160 11.49 4.21 -8.03
CA GLY A 160 11.96 5.42 -8.69
C GLY A 160 13.41 5.74 -8.36
N SER A 161 13.74 7.02 -8.39
CA SER A 161 15.05 7.54 -8.01
C SER A 161 14.92 8.37 -6.73
N TYR A 162 16.00 8.48 -5.95
CA TYR A 162 16.05 9.34 -4.77
C TYR A 162 15.71 10.81 -5.07
N ASN A 163 15.93 11.28 -6.31
CA ASN A 163 15.58 12.63 -6.74
C ASN A 163 14.08 12.94 -6.63
N HIS A 164 13.22 11.93 -6.74
CA HIS A 164 11.77 12.05 -6.59
C HIS A 164 11.28 11.71 -5.17
N ASN A 165 12.18 11.32 -4.28
CA ASN A 165 11.86 10.86 -2.93
C ASN A 165 12.59 11.72 -1.90
N PRO A 166 12.20 13.01 -1.75
CA PRO A 166 13.09 13.91 -1.05
C PRO A 166 13.17 13.63 0.47
N TRP A 167 12.11 13.02 1.01
CA TRP A 167 12.06 12.50 2.37
C TRP A 167 13.12 11.44 2.67
N PHE A 168 13.53 10.63 1.68
CA PHE A 168 14.49 9.54 1.85
C PHE A 168 15.90 10.08 2.12
N VAL A 169 16.32 11.07 1.32
CA VAL A 169 17.63 11.72 1.51
C VAL A 169 17.65 12.50 2.83
N HIS A 170 16.53 13.13 3.21
CA HIS A 170 16.41 13.75 4.54
C HIS A 170 16.49 12.72 5.67
N MET A 171 15.87 11.53 5.52
CA MET A 171 16.04 10.42 6.46
C MET A 171 17.51 10.00 6.57
N VAL A 172 18.22 9.86 5.45
CA VAL A 172 19.67 9.56 5.43
C VAL A 172 20.49 10.63 6.16
N TYR A 173 20.18 11.91 5.94
CA TYR A 173 20.81 13.02 6.64
C TYR A 173 20.60 12.91 8.17
N ARG A 174 19.38 12.59 8.60
CA ARG A 174 19.07 12.38 10.03
C ARG A 174 19.77 11.14 10.61
N LEU A 175 20.00 10.09 9.81
CA LEU A 175 20.81 8.93 10.20
C LEU A 175 22.29 9.29 10.38
N LEU A 176 22.86 10.11 9.49
CA LEU A 176 24.23 10.65 9.61
C LEU A 176 24.39 11.51 10.88
N GLN A 177 23.31 12.15 11.36
CA GLN A 177 23.28 12.88 12.62
C GLN A 177 23.05 11.97 13.85
N GLY A 178 22.64 10.72 13.65
CA GLY A 178 22.26 9.81 14.74
C GLY A 178 20.97 10.23 15.46
N HIS A 179 20.03 10.88 14.76
CA HIS A 179 18.79 11.32 15.39
C HIS A 179 17.91 10.13 15.82
N GLN A 180 17.58 10.10 17.11
CA GLN A 180 16.83 9.01 17.71
C GLN A 180 15.45 8.82 17.07
N ASP A 181 14.73 9.90 16.74
CA ASP A 181 13.39 9.83 16.14
C ASP A 181 13.35 9.03 14.81
N VAL A 182 14.47 8.97 14.07
CA VAL A 182 14.58 8.16 12.85
C VAL A 182 15.05 6.74 13.15
N LEU A 183 16.03 6.59 14.04
CA LEU A 183 16.51 5.28 14.50
C LEU A 183 15.38 4.44 15.11
N ASP A 184 14.44 5.11 15.77
CA ASP A 184 13.25 4.54 16.39
C ASP A 184 12.25 3.93 15.40
N LEU A 185 12.37 4.26 14.11
CA LEU A 185 11.55 3.70 13.03
C LEU A 185 12.20 2.48 12.36
N LEU A 186 13.45 2.17 12.73
CA LEU A 186 14.23 1.05 12.20
C LEU A 186 14.25 -0.11 13.21
N ASP A 187 14.59 -1.30 12.74
CA ASP A 187 14.66 -2.51 13.57
C ASP A 187 15.99 -2.54 14.36
N LYS A 188 17.10 -2.65 13.64
CA LYS A 188 18.44 -2.73 14.23
C LYS A 188 19.31 -1.57 13.79
N ASN A 189 19.86 -0.85 14.76
CA ASN A 189 20.90 0.15 14.52
C ASN A 189 22.30 -0.50 14.56
N PRO A 190 23.04 -0.59 13.44
CA PRO A 190 24.40 -1.12 13.41
C PRO A 190 25.46 -0.19 14.05
N PHE A 191 25.08 1.04 14.40
CA PHE A 191 25.93 2.10 14.94
C PHE A 191 25.40 2.64 16.28
N PRO A 192 25.41 1.84 17.37
CA PRO A 192 24.81 2.23 18.66
C PRO A 192 25.58 3.32 19.41
N ASN A 193 26.89 3.40 19.22
CA ASN A 193 27.76 4.30 20.00
C ASN A 193 27.92 5.69 19.37
N LYS A 194 28.08 5.72 18.05
CA LYS A 194 28.30 6.94 17.25
C LYS A 194 27.69 6.73 15.87
N PRO A 195 27.03 7.74 15.27
CA PRO A 195 26.51 7.64 13.92
C PRO A 195 27.63 7.39 12.91
N PRO A 196 27.31 6.78 11.75
CA PRO A 196 28.29 6.54 10.70
C PRO A 196 28.78 7.85 10.08
N LEU A 197 30.02 7.87 9.59
CA LEU A 197 30.56 9.02 8.85
C LEU A 197 30.04 9.10 7.42
N PHE A 198 29.72 7.94 6.85
CA PHE A 198 29.28 7.79 5.47
C PHE A 198 28.04 6.92 5.42
N ILE A 199 27.07 7.31 4.59
CA ILE A 199 25.92 6.46 4.24
C ILE A 199 25.85 6.36 2.71
N ARG A 200 25.45 5.20 2.22
CA ARG A 200 25.08 4.97 0.82
C ARG A 200 23.81 4.15 0.75
N ALA A 201 23.22 4.03 -0.44
CA ALA A 201 22.12 3.11 -0.65
C ALA A 201 22.21 2.39 -1.98
N HIS A 202 21.89 1.10 -1.97
CA HIS A 202 21.89 0.25 -3.14
C HIS A 202 20.48 -0.27 -3.42
N LEU A 203 20.17 -0.47 -4.70
CA LEU A 203 18.95 -1.12 -5.15
C LEU A 203 19.25 -2.60 -5.41
N TYR A 204 18.46 -3.45 -4.78
CA TYR A 204 18.47 -4.89 -4.99
C TYR A 204 17.10 -5.36 -5.47
N LYS A 205 17.08 -6.50 -6.16
CA LYS A 205 15.85 -7.21 -6.48
C LYS A 205 15.74 -8.47 -5.64
N TYR A 206 14.69 -8.56 -4.84
CA TYR A 206 14.43 -9.66 -3.93
C TYR A 206 13.47 -10.67 -4.54
N HIS A 207 13.79 -11.95 -4.37
CA HIS A 207 12.97 -13.07 -4.79
C HIS A 207 12.74 -13.99 -3.60
N TYR A 208 11.54 -14.58 -3.53
CA TYR A 208 11.32 -15.69 -2.62
C TYR A 208 12.19 -16.87 -3.04
N THR A 209 12.81 -17.51 -2.05
CA THR A 209 13.48 -18.78 -2.26
C THR A 209 12.46 -19.80 -2.75
N ARG A 210 12.77 -20.48 -3.86
CA ARG A 210 11.87 -21.48 -4.45
C ARG A 210 11.89 -22.74 -3.59
N LEU A 211 10.70 -23.17 -3.16
CA LEU A 211 10.51 -24.48 -2.56
C LEU A 211 10.71 -25.60 -3.61
N PRO A 212 11.17 -26.78 -3.21
CA PRO A 212 11.21 -27.96 -4.09
C PRO A 212 9.83 -28.28 -4.68
N LYS A 213 9.79 -28.71 -5.95
CA LYS A 213 8.55 -28.90 -6.74
C LYS A 213 7.53 -29.90 -6.17
N ASN A 214 7.93 -30.80 -5.26
CA ASN A 214 7.05 -31.84 -4.72
C ASN A 214 6.37 -31.38 -3.43
N THR A 215 5.62 -30.28 -3.50
CA THR A 215 4.78 -29.83 -2.38
C THR A 215 3.32 -30.04 -2.78
N SER A 216 2.79 -31.22 -2.50
CA SER A 216 1.47 -31.65 -2.96
C SER A 216 0.33 -31.16 -2.07
N ASN A 217 0.64 -30.84 -0.81
CA ASN A 217 -0.34 -30.39 0.18
C ASN A 217 0.24 -29.33 1.14
N VAL A 218 -0.65 -28.63 1.86
CA VAL A 218 -0.29 -27.50 2.73
C VAL A 218 0.59 -27.92 3.91
N PHE A 219 0.43 -29.13 4.44
CA PHE A 219 1.26 -29.63 5.54
C PHE A 219 2.71 -29.84 5.10
N GLU A 220 2.95 -30.41 3.92
CA GLU A 220 4.27 -30.48 3.30
C GLU A 220 4.86 -29.10 3.05
N ALA A 221 4.03 -28.13 2.63
CA ALA A 221 4.50 -26.76 2.40
C ALA A 221 5.01 -26.12 3.70
N ILE A 222 4.27 -26.29 4.80
CA ILE A 222 4.64 -25.77 6.12
C ILE A 222 5.90 -26.47 6.63
N HIS A 223 6.00 -27.79 6.49
CA HIS A 223 7.18 -28.56 6.88
C HIS A 223 8.42 -28.13 6.09
N ASN A 224 8.31 -28.06 4.76
CA ASN A 224 9.40 -27.65 3.86
C ASN A 224 9.80 -26.18 4.08
N ALA A 225 8.85 -25.30 4.41
CA ALA A 225 9.15 -23.92 4.77
C ALA A 225 10.03 -23.81 6.03
N GLY A 226 9.89 -24.74 6.98
CA GLY A 226 10.77 -24.83 8.16
C GLY A 226 12.22 -25.21 7.83
N LEU A 227 12.48 -25.78 6.65
CA LEU A 227 13.82 -26.15 6.17
C LEU A 227 14.51 -25.01 5.40
N ILE A 228 13.78 -23.93 5.08
CA ILE A 228 14.32 -22.78 4.38
C ILE A 228 15.25 -21.99 5.32
N LYS A 229 16.55 -21.97 4.99
CA LYS A 229 17.53 -21.13 5.70
C LYS A 229 17.41 -19.66 5.32
N ASN A 230 17.35 -19.37 4.02
CA ASN A 230 17.16 -18.02 3.49
C ASN A 230 15.78 -17.95 2.84
N TRP A 231 14.89 -17.13 3.38
CA TRP A 231 13.57 -16.84 2.81
C TRP A 231 13.66 -16.06 1.50
N TRP A 232 14.76 -15.31 1.34
CA TRP A 232 15.01 -14.45 0.20
C TRP A 232 16.32 -14.77 -0.48
N THR A 233 16.32 -14.62 -1.80
CA THR A 233 17.52 -14.36 -2.59
C THR A 233 17.46 -12.93 -3.10
N ARG A 234 18.61 -12.26 -3.23
CA ARG A 234 18.67 -10.90 -3.77
C ARG A 234 19.75 -10.78 -4.83
N GLU A 235 19.48 -9.99 -5.86
CA GLU A 235 20.43 -9.62 -6.91
C GLU A 235 20.68 -8.11 -6.85
N TYR A 236 21.95 -7.70 -6.94
CA TYR A 236 22.29 -6.28 -7.01
C TYR A 236 21.83 -5.71 -8.35
N THR A 237 21.06 -4.63 -8.30
CA THR A 237 20.55 -3.96 -9.51
C THR A 237 21.39 -2.72 -9.84
N GLY A 238 21.75 -1.92 -8.84
CA GLY A 238 22.51 -0.70 -9.06
C GLY A 238 22.63 0.19 -7.82
N GLU A 239 23.36 1.28 -7.96
CA GLU A 239 23.45 2.30 -6.94
C GLU A 239 22.13 3.09 -6.89
N TYR A 240 21.57 3.25 -5.68
CA TYR A 240 20.38 4.07 -5.48
C TYR A 240 20.75 5.47 -5.01
N LEU A 241 21.63 5.58 -4.01
CA LEU A 241 22.17 6.84 -3.49
C LEU A 241 23.69 6.69 -3.40
N PRO A 242 24.48 7.65 -3.96
CA PRO A 242 25.93 7.62 -3.82
C PRO A 242 26.34 7.75 -2.35
N ILE A 243 27.62 7.50 -2.10
CA ILE A 243 28.20 7.74 -0.77
C ILE A 243 28.06 9.21 -0.42
N VAL A 244 27.38 9.48 0.69
CA VAL A 244 27.20 10.82 1.23
C VAL A 244 27.75 10.93 2.64
N SER A 245 28.28 12.10 2.97
CA SER A 245 28.72 12.46 4.32
C SER A 245 27.95 13.68 4.87
N LEU A 246 27.92 13.82 6.20
CA LEU A 246 27.10 14.84 6.87
C LEU A 246 27.36 16.28 6.40
N ASN A 247 28.61 16.59 6.05
CA ASN A 247 29.05 17.93 5.67
C ASN A 247 29.30 18.10 4.17
N GLU A 248 28.86 17.14 3.36
CA GLU A 248 29.09 17.20 1.92
C GLU A 248 28.28 18.34 1.27
N PRO A 249 28.92 19.22 0.47
CA PRO A 249 28.23 20.35 -0.16
C PRO A 249 27.06 19.94 -1.07
N SER A 250 27.19 18.81 -1.76
CA SER A 250 26.16 18.25 -2.66
C SER A 250 24.87 17.93 -1.87
N LEU A 251 25.00 17.20 -0.76
CA LEU A 251 23.91 16.83 0.12
C LEU A 251 23.23 18.07 0.71
N VAL A 252 24.03 19.02 1.22
CA VAL A 252 23.49 20.26 1.82
C VAL A 252 22.72 21.10 0.79
N THR A 253 23.27 21.25 -0.42
CA THR A 253 22.62 22.00 -1.50
C THR A 253 21.30 21.36 -1.90
N TRP A 254 21.30 20.04 -2.04
CA TRP A 254 20.11 19.27 -2.36
C TRP A 254 19.04 19.41 -1.27
N LEU A 255 19.43 19.32 0.01
CA LEU A 255 18.50 19.44 1.13
C LEU A 255 17.86 20.83 1.18
N ASN A 256 18.66 21.89 0.97
CA ASN A 256 18.16 23.26 0.90
C ASN A 256 17.19 23.48 -0.27
N HIS A 257 17.43 22.87 -1.43
CA HIS A 257 16.53 22.96 -2.59
C HIS A 257 15.11 22.48 -2.28
N PHE A 258 14.99 21.40 -1.50
CA PHE A 258 13.70 20.84 -1.07
C PHE A 258 13.16 21.45 0.24
N GLY A 259 13.80 22.50 0.77
CA GLY A 259 13.38 23.17 1.99
C GLY A 259 13.75 22.44 3.29
N TYR A 260 14.61 21.42 3.24
CA TYR A 260 15.15 20.74 4.41
C TYR A 260 16.46 21.41 4.86
N ALA A 261 16.39 22.61 5.43
CA ALA A 261 17.60 23.34 5.81
C ALA A 261 18.50 22.54 6.77
N LYS A 262 19.84 22.62 6.57
CA LYS A 262 20.89 22.01 7.44
C LYS A 262 20.70 22.31 8.93
N ASN A 263 20.03 23.42 9.26
CA ASN A 263 19.83 23.94 10.61
C ASN A 263 18.39 23.79 11.14
N ASP A 264 17.67 22.75 10.69
CA ASP A 264 16.32 22.35 11.14
C ASP A 264 15.18 23.09 10.41
N PRO A 265 14.40 22.41 9.54
CA PRO A 265 13.32 23.05 8.75
C PRO A 265 11.98 23.14 9.49
N TRP A 266 11.88 22.71 10.75
CA TRP A 266 10.66 22.85 11.53
C TRP A 266 10.81 24.01 12.52
N PRO A 267 10.25 25.20 12.22
CA PRO A 267 10.25 26.33 13.15
C PRO A 267 9.39 26.07 14.40
N GLU A 268 8.56 25.03 14.37
CA GLU A 268 7.72 24.62 15.48
C GLU A 268 8.50 23.66 16.36
N HIS A 269 9.00 24.16 17.50
CA HIS A 269 9.31 23.32 18.64
C HIS A 269 7.99 23.07 19.39
N PRO A 270 7.28 21.95 19.11
CA PRO A 270 6.05 21.65 19.82
C PRO A 270 6.36 21.62 21.32
N SER A 271 5.73 22.52 22.05
CA SER A 271 5.96 22.75 23.47
C SER A 271 4.65 22.71 24.23
N GLY A 272 4.73 22.59 25.55
CA GLY A 272 3.55 22.57 26.42
C GLY A 272 3.06 21.17 26.81
N ARG A 273 1.99 21.15 27.62
CA ARG A 273 1.53 19.93 28.31
C ARG A 273 1.09 18.83 27.35
N LEU A 274 0.41 19.18 26.26
CA LEU A 274 -0.06 18.21 25.26
C LEU A 274 1.12 17.51 24.57
N TYR A 275 2.17 18.25 24.21
CA TYR A 275 3.38 17.66 23.63
C TYR A 275 4.01 16.63 24.58
N HIS A 276 4.22 17.01 25.84
CA HIS A 276 4.79 16.10 26.84
C HIS A 276 3.89 14.88 27.09
N PHE A 277 2.57 15.07 27.11
CA PHE A 277 1.61 13.98 27.26
C PHE A 277 1.65 13.02 26.06
N ILE A 278 1.65 13.53 24.82
CA ILE A 278 1.78 12.70 23.61
C ILE A 278 3.12 11.97 23.60
N LYS A 279 4.21 12.63 24.00
CA LYS A 279 5.54 12.01 24.09
C LYS A 279 5.56 10.89 25.14
N TYR A 280 4.91 11.09 26.28
CA TYR A 280 4.73 10.07 27.30
C TYR A 280 3.91 8.87 26.78
N LEU A 281 2.75 9.12 26.17
CA LEU A 281 1.94 8.06 25.56
C LEU A 281 2.72 7.29 24.49
N ARG A 282 3.49 7.99 23.65
CA ARG A 282 4.37 7.37 22.65
C ARG A 282 5.42 6.48 23.32
N SER A 283 6.03 6.91 24.42
CA SER A 283 7.02 6.10 25.14
C SER A 283 6.43 4.80 25.69
N LEU A 284 5.16 4.83 26.12
CA LEU A 284 4.42 3.63 26.54
C LEU A 284 4.06 2.74 25.35
N ALA A 285 3.52 3.32 24.28
CA ALA A 285 3.12 2.55 23.10
C ALA A 285 4.29 1.83 22.43
N ARG A 286 5.50 2.39 22.54
CA ARG A 286 6.73 1.84 21.95
C ARG A 286 7.30 0.62 22.67
N THR A 287 6.86 0.31 23.89
CA THR A 287 7.25 -0.94 24.55
C THR A 287 6.49 -2.15 24.03
N LEU A 288 5.40 -1.90 23.29
CA LEU A 288 4.57 -2.91 22.67
C LEU A 288 4.89 -3.03 21.19
N ASP A 289 4.77 -4.25 20.67
CA ASP A 289 4.75 -4.45 19.22
C ASP A 289 3.56 -3.69 18.60
N ALA A 290 3.81 -2.98 17.50
CA ALA A 290 2.81 -2.10 16.89
C ALA A 290 1.58 -2.87 16.37
N VAL A 291 1.76 -4.12 15.91
CA VAL A 291 0.65 -4.97 15.45
C VAL A 291 -0.22 -5.36 16.65
N VAL A 292 0.41 -5.82 17.73
CA VAL A 292 -0.29 -6.16 18.98
C VAL A 292 -1.04 -4.96 19.53
N PHE A 293 -0.42 -3.78 19.57
CA PHE A 293 -1.06 -2.56 20.05
C PHE A 293 -2.33 -2.21 19.26
N ILE A 294 -2.27 -2.22 17.91
CA ILE A 294 -3.45 -1.92 17.09
C ILE A 294 -4.52 -3.01 17.22
N LEU A 295 -4.14 -4.29 17.30
CA LEU A 295 -5.09 -5.39 17.52
C LEU A 295 -5.82 -5.24 18.86
N VAL A 296 -5.11 -4.90 19.93
CA VAL A 296 -5.73 -4.68 21.26
C VAL A 296 -6.68 -3.49 21.21
N LEU A 297 -6.30 -2.39 20.56
CA LEU A 297 -7.20 -1.24 20.38
C LEU A 297 -8.44 -1.62 19.58
N PHE A 298 -8.28 -2.32 18.47
CA PHE A 298 -9.39 -2.78 17.63
C PHE A 298 -10.34 -3.69 18.42
N LEU A 299 -9.82 -4.72 19.10
CA LEU A 299 -10.62 -5.64 19.91
C LEU A 299 -11.31 -4.93 21.07
N SER A 300 -10.63 -3.99 21.74
CA SER A 300 -11.25 -3.20 22.81
C SER A 300 -12.43 -2.36 22.29
N GLY A 301 -12.30 -1.77 21.10
CA GLY A 301 -13.38 -1.03 20.44
C GLY A 301 -14.57 -1.93 20.08
N VAL A 302 -14.30 -3.15 19.58
CA VAL A 302 -15.35 -4.14 19.31
C VAL A 302 -16.08 -4.54 20.59
N VAL A 303 -15.34 -4.86 21.66
CA VAL A 303 -15.95 -5.26 22.95
C VAL A 303 -16.79 -4.12 23.53
N ILE A 304 -16.28 -2.89 23.55
CA ILE A 304 -17.04 -1.72 24.00
C ILE A 304 -18.30 -1.54 23.15
N GLY A 305 -18.19 -1.68 21.82
CA GLY A 305 -19.32 -1.62 20.90
C GLY A 305 -20.38 -2.68 21.23
N CYS A 306 -19.99 -3.94 21.42
CA CYS A 306 -20.90 -5.03 21.74
C CYS A 306 -21.51 -4.97 23.15
N VAL A 307 -20.82 -4.35 24.13
CA VAL A 307 -21.34 -4.18 25.50
C VAL A 307 -22.29 -2.98 25.61
N LEU A 308 -22.12 -1.98 24.75
CA LEU A 308 -22.95 -0.77 24.71
C LEU A 308 -24.11 -0.84 23.69
N SER A 309 -24.20 -1.91 22.90
CA SER A 309 -25.32 -2.18 21.97
C SER A 309 -26.26 -3.26 22.50
#